data_AF-A0A2G2D9B7-F1
#
_entry.id   AF-A0A2G2D9B7-F1
#
_cell.length_a   1.000
_cell.length_b   1.000
_cell.length_c   1.000
_cell.angle_alpha   90.00
_cell.angle_beta   90.00
_cell.angle_gamma   90.00
#
_symmetry.space_group_name_H-M   'P 1'
#
loop_
_entity.id
_entity.type
_entity.pdbx_description
1 polymer ?
#
loop_
_entity_poly.entity_id
_entity_poly.type
_entity_poly.pdbx_seq_one_letter_code
_entity_poly.pdbx_strand_id
1 'polypeptide(L)'
;MYKSSDNISIHEVNKQLVFNKGLYHLDVIGGWEIGKNGFRVKLVHENGDDVVFPTWSWPVTNKYGWTKGKRIFDFHVLTEGIYTIDFWSSENLTVRPTGFSSFSLLGLFDRKVENKLISVIFYRK
;
A
#
# COMPACT_ATOMS: atom_id res chain seq x y z
N MET A 1 1.75 15.60 12.99
CA MET A 1 1.59 14.81 11.74
C MET A 1 1.43 13.35 12.16
N TYR A 2 0.19 12.85 12.27
CA TYR A 2 -0.05 11.46 12.72
C TYR A 2 0.27 10.51 11.56
N LYS A 3 1.45 9.89 11.61
CA LYS A 3 1.79 8.72 10.78
C LYS A 3 1.30 7.48 11.52
N SER A 4 0.40 6.71 10.91
CA SER A 4 0.40 5.27 11.19
C SER A 4 1.66 4.74 10.50
N SER A 5 2.76 4.65 11.26
CA SER A 5 4.11 4.41 10.74
C SER A 5 4.44 2.94 10.50
N ASP A 6 3.46 2.07 10.67
CA ASP A 6 3.72 0.63 10.71
C ASP A 6 3.64 0.06 9.30
N ASN A 7 4.69 -0.66 8.91
CA ASN A 7 4.67 -1.44 7.68
C ASN A 7 3.71 -2.61 7.88
N ILE A 8 2.66 -2.66 7.08
CA ILE A 8 1.64 -3.70 7.17
C ILE A 8 1.88 -4.68 6.05
N SER A 9 1.96 -5.97 6.37
CA SER A 9 2.06 -7.00 5.35
C SER A 9 0.75 -7.09 4.55
N ILE A 10 0.85 -7.23 3.24
CA ILE A 10 -0.34 -7.42 2.38
C ILE A 10 -1.03 -8.79 2.59
N HIS A 11 -0.43 -9.67 3.41
CA HIS A 11 -1.00 -10.96 3.83
C HIS A 11 -1.54 -10.95 5.26
N GLU A 12 -1.46 -9.81 5.94
CA GLU A 12 -2.01 -9.67 7.27
C GLU A 12 -3.54 -9.70 7.20
N VAL A 13 -4.16 -10.51 8.07
CA VAL A 13 -5.61 -10.72 8.11
C VAL A 13 -6.16 -10.07 9.37
N ASN A 14 -7.32 -9.44 9.27
CA ASN A 14 -7.99 -8.74 10.38
C ASN A 14 -7.12 -7.63 11.02
N LYS A 15 -6.24 -7.00 10.25
CA LYS A 15 -5.42 -5.90 10.75
C LYS A 15 -6.30 -4.70 11.04
N GLN A 16 -6.26 -4.22 12.27
CA GLN A 16 -6.99 -3.04 12.71
C GLN A 16 -6.09 -1.81 12.76
N LEU A 17 -6.55 -0.69 12.20
CA LEU A 17 -5.90 0.61 12.29
C LEU A 17 -6.89 1.70 12.71
N VAL A 18 -6.40 2.66 13.48
CA VAL A 18 -7.16 3.86 13.83
C VAL A 18 -6.95 4.91 12.74
N PHE A 19 -8.06 5.40 12.17
CA PHE A 19 -8.07 6.50 11.22
C PHE A 19 -8.83 7.69 11.78
N ASN A 20 -8.30 8.89 11.57
CA ASN A 20 -9.04 10.14 11.78
C ASN A 20 -9.75 10.50 10.49
N LYS A 21 -10.76 11.37 10.55
CA LYS A 21 -11.41 11.87 9.33
C LYS A 21 -10.41 12.57 8.39
N GLY A 22 -10.40 12.23 7.11
CA GLY A 22 -9.58 12.91 6.12
C GLY A 22 -9.16 12.05 4.93
N LEU A 23 -8.38 12.65 4.04
CA LEU A 23 -7.86 11.98 2.85
C LEU A 23 -6.57 11.22 3.19
N TYR A 24 -6.51 9.97 2.74
CA TYR A 24 -5.41 9.07 2.94
C TYR A 24 -4.89 8.53 1.62
N HIS A 25 -3.65 8.09 1.69
CA HIS A 25 -2.90 7.47 0.64
C HIS A 25 -2.38 6.12 1.14
N LEU A 26 -2.36 5.15 0.23
CA LEU A 26 -1.79 3.84 0.46
C LEU A 26 -0.59 3.66 -0.47
N ASP A 27 0.56 3.45 0.14
CA ASP A 27 1.83 3.27 -0.54
C ASP A 27 2.36 1.86 -0.35
N VAL A 28 2.90 1.28 -1.42
CA VAL A 28 3.66 0.03 -1.34
C VAL A 28 5.13 0.34 -1.11
N ILE A 29 5.74 -0.37 -0.17
CA ILE A 29 7.13 -0.16 0.23
C ILE A 29 8.11 -0.88 -0.68
N GLY A 30 9.22 -0.21 -1.01
CA GLY A 30 10.31 -0.78 -1.80
C GLY A 30 10.04 -0.91 -3.31
N GLY A 31 8.92 -0.39 -3.81
CA GLY A 31 8.51 -0.56 -5.20
C GLY A 31 8.73 0.65 -6.10
N TRP A 32 9.45 0.47 -7.20
CA TRP A 32 9.52 1.44 -8.30
C TRP A 32 8.56 1.09 -9.42
N GLU A 33 8.43 -0.18 -9.76
CA GLU A 33 7.38 -0.69 -10.65
C GLU A 33 6.40 -1.52 -9.82
N ILE A 34 5.10 -1.26 -10.00
CA ILE A 34 4.04 -1.94 -9.27
C ILE A 34 2.98 -2.43 -10.25
N GLY A 35 2.83 -3.75 -10.36
CA GLY A 35 1.73 -4.39 -11.07
C GLY A 35 0.68 -4.87 -10.07
N LYS A 36 -0.54 -4.34 -10.15
CA LYS A 36 -1.62 -4.65 -9.19
C LYS A 36 -2.44 -5.89 -9.56
N ASN A 37 -2.67 -6.13 -10.85
CA ASN A 37 -3.34 -7.33 -11.38
C ASN A 37 -4.58 -7.78 -10.57
N GLY A 38 -5.48 -6.84 -10.25
CA GLY A 38 -6.70 -7.14 -9.50
C GLY A 38 -6.58 -7.05 -7.97
N PHE A 39 -5.39 -6.75 -7.43
CA PHE A 39 -5.19 -6.40 -6.03
C PHE A 39 -6.13 -5.27 -5.61
N ARG A 40 -6.87 -5.49 -4.53
CA ARG A 40 -7.83 -4.54 -3.96
C ARG A 40 -7.65 -4.47 -2.46
N VAL A 41 -8.09 -3.36 -1.90
CA VAL A 41 -8.14 -3.14 -0.45
C VAL A 41 -9.57 -2.79 -0.08
N LYS A 42 -10.01 -3.30 1.06
CA LYS A 42 -11.28 -2.94 1.67
C LYS A 42 -11.00 -2.55 3.12
N LEU A 43 -11.60 -1.45 3.56
CA LEU A 43 -11.56 -1.03 4.96
C LEU A 43 -13.00 -1.05 5.48
N VAL A 44 -13.21 -1.69 6.62
CA VAL A 44 -14.53 -1.79 7.28
C VAL A 44 -14.40 -1.18 8.65
N HIS A 45 -15.20 -0.15 8.93
CA HIS A 45 -15.25 0.48 10.24
C HIS A 45 -15.82 -0.48 11.29
N GLU A 46 -15.41 -0.35 12.55
CA GLU A 46 -15.81 -1.27 13.62
C GLU A 46 -17.32 -1.35 13.86
N ASN A 47 -18.06 -0.28 13.58
CA ASN A 47 -19.52 -0.27 13.66
C ASN A 47 -20.22 -0.96 12.46
N GLY A 48 -19.47 -1.30 11.41
CA GLY A 48 -19.98 -1.95 10.20
C GLY A 48 -20.66 -1.02 9.18
N ASP A 49 -20.89 0.24 9.52
CA ASP A 49 -21.70 1.16 8.70
C ASP A 49 -20.88 1.90 7.63
N ASP A 50 -19.57 2.08 7.86
CA ASP A 50 -18.66 2.75 6.92
C ASP A 50 -17.71 1.73 6.29
N VAL A 51 -17.81 1.57 4.96
CA VAL A 51 -16.97 0.67 4.17
C VAL A 51 -16.28 1.48 3.08
N VAL A 52 -14.96 1.52 3.15
CA VAL A 52 -14.13 2.29 2.22
C VAL A 52 -13.42 1.35 1.25
N PHE A 53 -13.59 1.65 -0.05
CA PHE A 53 -12.83 1.00 -1.12
C PHE A 53 -11.88 2.02 -1.73
N PRO A 54 -10.56 1.91 -1.44
CA PRO A 54 -9.57 2.80 -2.02
C PRO A 54 -9.58 2.76 -3.55
N THR A 55 -9.41 3.94 -4.13
CA THR A 55 -9.46 4.15 -5.58
C THR A 55 -8.06 4.30 -6.15
N TRP A 56 -7.89 3.87 -7.40
CA TRP A 56 -6.60 3.96 -8.07
C TRP A 56 -6.11 5.40 -8.11
N SER A 57 -4.86 5.61 -7.72
CA SER A 57 -4.23 6.92 -7.81
C SER A 57 -3.00 6.89 -8.70
N TRP A 58 -2.64 8.08 -9.21
CA TRP A 58 -1.47 8.19 -10.06
C TRP A 58 -0.22 7.85 -9.22
N PRO A 59 0.68 6.98 -9.71
CA PRO A 59 1.78 6.52 -8.89
C PRO A 59 2.77 7.66 -8.59
N VAL A 60 2.90 8.00 -7.31
CA VAL A 60 3.85 9.00 -6.81
C VAL A 60 4.80 8.33 -5.82
N THR A 61 6.09 8.61 -5.94
CA THR A 61 7.09 8.10 -5.00
C THR A 61 7.14 9.00 -3.76
N ASN A 62 6.99 8.40 -2.59
CA ASN A 62 7.12 9.06 -1.29
C ASN A 62 8.31 8.48 -0.51
N LYS A 63 8.89 9.29 0.39
CA LYS A 63 10.02 8.90 1.24
C LYS A 63 9.56 8.73 2.69
N TYR A 64 9.84 7.57 3.26
CA TYR A 64 9.53 7.18 4.64
C TYR A 64 10.84 6.90 5.39
N GLY A 65 11.46 7.96 5.93
CA GLY A 65 12.78 7.84 6.56
C GLY A 65 13.84 7.40 5.55
N TRP A 66 14.44 6.23 5.76
CA TRP A 66 15.41 5.62 4.85
C TRP A 66 14.76 4.79 3.72
N THR A 67 13.46 4.56 3.80
CA THR A 67 12.73 3.72 2.86
C THR A 67 11.93 4.56 1.87
N LYS A 68 11.68 4.03 0.68
CA LYS A 68 10.79 4.64 -0.31
C LYS A 68 9.51 3.81 -0.44
N GLY A 69 8.39 4.49 -0.61
CA GLY A 69 7.13 3.87 -1.00
C GLY A 69 6.63 4.48 -2.30
N LYS A 70 5.74 3.78 -2.98
CA LYS A 70 5.08 4.27 -4.17
C LYS A 70 3.58 4.11 -4.01
N ARG A 71 2.90 5.23 -4.20
CA ARG A 71 1.45 5.35 -4.08
C ARG A 71 0.74 4.45 -5.06
N ILE A 72 -0.27 3.77 -4.55
CA ILE A 72 -1.15 2.92 -5.35
C ILE A 72 -2.63 3.21 -5.15
N PHE A 73 -3.06 3.71 -3.99
CA PHE A 73 -4.46 4.03 -3.80
C PHE A 73 -4.65 5.30 -2.98
N ASP A 74 -5.78 5.97 -3.23
CA ASP A 74 -6.27 7.11 -2.45
C ASP A 74 -7.67 6.78 -1.92
N PHE A 75 -7.95 7.21 -0.70
CA PHE A 75 -9.25 7.01 -0.08
C PHE A 75 -9.58 8.09 0.96
N HIS A 76 -10.87 8.33 1.18
CA HIS A 76 -11.35 9.28 2.18
C HIS A 76 -11.98 8.49 3.32
N VAL A 77 -11.51 8.78 4.54
CA VAL A 77 -12.16 8.34 5.78
C VAL A 77 -13.15 9.43 6.19
N LEU A 78 -14.45 9.11 6.18
CA LEU A 78 -15.51 10.03 6.55
C LEU A 78 -15.83 9.95 8.05
N THR A 79 -15.73 8.75 8.61
CA THR A 79 -15.96 8.43 10.02
C THR A 79 -14.62 8.10 10.69
N GLU A 80 -14.24 8.81 11.75
CA GLU A 80 -13.06 8.45 12.51
C GLU A 80 -13.30 7.22 13.39
N GLY A 81 -12.27 6.42 13.61
CA GLY A 81 -12.36 5.22 14.44
C GLY A 81 -11.48 4.08 13.95
N ILE A 82 -11.79 2.87 14.40
CA ILE A 82 -11.03 1.66 14.08
C ILE A 82 -11.57 1.05 12.79
N TYR A 83 -10.68 0.74 11.87
CA TYR A 83 -10.99 0.03 10.63
C TYR A 83 -10.23 -1.29 10.57
N THR A 84 -10.95 -2.36 10.23
CA THR A 84 -10.37 -3.63 9.81
C THR A 84 -10.02 -3.55 8.33
N ILE A 85 -8.80 -3.96 7.99
CA ILE A 85 -8.25 -3.90 6.63
C ILE A 85 -8.21 -5.31 6.06
N ASP A 86 -8.80 -5.45 4.88
CA ASP A 86 -8.75 -6.68 4.08
C ASP A 86 -8.01 -6.42 2.77
N PHE A 87 -6.97 -7.22 2.54
CA PHE A 87 -6.25 -7.26 1.27
C PHE A 87 -6.78 -8.40 0.42
N TRP A 88 -7.30 -8.08 -0.76
CA TRP A 88 -7.85 -9.07 -1.69
C TRP A 88 -6.90 -9.28 -2.85
N SER A 89 -6.74 -10.55 -3.24
CA SER A 89 -5.81 -10.96 -4.29
C SER A 89 -4.38 -10.44 -4.03
N SER A 90 -3.91 -10.57 -2.79
CA SER A 90 -2.58 -10.10 -2.36
C SER A 90 -1.46 -10.76 -3.16
N GLU A 91 -1.63 -12.01 -3.57
CA GLU A 91 -0.72 -12.79 -4.41
C GLU A 91 -0.48 -12.17 -5.80
N ASN A 92 -1.43 -11.35 -6.29
CA ASN A 92 -1.36 -10.72 -7.59
C ASN A 92 -0.61 -9.38 -7.57
N LEU A 93 -0.33 -8.83 -6.38
CA LEU A 93 0.48 -7.63 -6.25
C LEU A 93 1.95 -7.96 -6.53
N THR A 94 2.53 -7.26 -7.50
CA THR A 94 3.92 -7.43 -7.92
C THR A 94 4.66 -6.13 -7.75
N VAL A 95 5.86 -6.22 -7.19
CA VAL A 95 6.71 -5.07 -6.87
C VAL A 95 8.11 -5.34 -7.40
N ARG A 96 8.71 -4.35 -8.07
CA ARG A 96 10.11 -4.39 -8.49
C ARG A 96 10.94 -3.25 -7.90
N PRO A 97 12.13 -3.51 -7.35
CA PRO A 97 12.91 -2.53 -6.60
C PRO A 97 13.75 -1.53 -7.41
N THR A 98 13.77 -1.55 -8.76
CA THR A 98 14.13 -0.38 -9.63
C THR A 98 14.05 -0.69 -11.12
N GLY A 99 13.76 0.35 -11.92
CA GLY A 99 13.89 0.37 -13.38
C GLY A 99 15.26 0.90 -13.86
N PHE A 100 16.29 0.05 -13.79
CA PHE A 100 17.61 0.28 -14.41
C PHE A 100 17.92 -0.75 -15.51
N SER A 101 16.88 -1.27 -16.19
CA SER A 101 17.04 -2.19 -17.31
C SER A 101 17.68 -1.56 -18.56
N SER A 102 17.89 -0.24 -18.58
CA SER A 102 18.51 0.45 -19.72
C SER A 102 20.02 0.67 -19.59
N PHE A 103 20.62 0.47 -18.40
CA PHE A 103 22.04 0.80 -18.16
C PHE A 103 22.88 -0.28 -17.46
N SER A 104 22.31 -1.42 -17.05
CA SER A 104 23.13 -2.56 -16.64
C SER A 104 23.27 -3.55 -17.80
N LEU A 105 24.49 -3.86 -18.19
CA LEU A 105 24.84 -4.97 -19.08
C LEU A 105 24.52 -6.36 -18.47
N LEU A 106 23.72 -6.42 -17.41
CA LEU A 106 23.43 -7.58 -16.57
C LEU A 106 21.95 -7.56 -16.14
N GLY A 107 21.04 -7.71 -17.10
CA GLY A 107 19.59 -7.90 -16.88
C GLY A 107 19.20 -9.17 -16.08
N LEU A 108 20.10 -9.71 -15.26
CA LEU A 108 19.97 -10.96 -14.48
C LEU A 108 19.55 -10.73 -13.02
N PHE A 109 19.35 -9.48 -12.59
CA PHE A 109 19.03 -9.14 -11.19
C PHE A 109 17.76 -8.29 -11.01
N ASP A 110 16.89 -8.21 -12.01
CA ASP A 110 15.54 -7.66 -11.83
C ASP A 110 14.62 -8.69 -11.16
N ARG A 111 14.98 -9.07 -9.92
CA ARG A 111 14.20 -10.01 -9.12
C ARG A 111 13.01 -9.26 -8.54
N LYS A 112 11.80 -9.71 -8.90
CA LYS A 112 10.55 -9.30 -8.24
C LYS A 112 10.74 -9.44 -6.72
N VAL A 113 10.26 -8.47 -5.96
CA VAL A 113 10.16 -8.62 -4.51
C VAL A 113 9.28 -9.84 -4.25
N GLU A 114 9.74 -10.76 -3.41
CA GLU A 114 8.92 -11.90 -3.00
C GLU A 114 7.61 -11.39 -2.41
N ASN A 115 6.50 -11.88 -2.93
CA ASN A 115 5.18 -11.31 -2.63
C ASN A 115 4.85 -11.33 -1.12
N LYS A 116 5.37 -12.32 -0.38
CA LYS A 116 5.23 -12.44 1.08
C LYS A 116 5.93 -11.33 1.87
N LEU A 117 6.91 -10.67 1.27
CA LEU A 117 7.69 -9.58 1.88
C LEU A 117 7.13 -8.20 1.53
N ILE A 118 6.09 -8.14 0.68
CA ILE A 118 5.49 -6.87 0.29
C ILE A 118 4.74 -6.30 1.48
N SER A 119 5.03 -5.04 1.77
CA SER A 119 4.35 -4.27 2.81
C SER A 119 3.84 -2.95 2.27
N VAL A 120 2.85 -2.40 2.98
CA VAL A 120 2.20 -1.14 2.66
C VAL A 120 2.20 -0.21 3.87
N ILE A 121 2.09 1.09 3.60
CA ILE A 121 1.91 2.14 4.61
C ILE A 121 0.69 2.98 4.23
N PHE A 122 -0.12 3.29 5.23
CA PHE A 122 -1.22 4.24 5.14
C PHE A 122 -0.79 5.58 5.71
N TYR A 123 -0.98 6.67 4.98
CA TYR A 123 -0.65 8.01 5.47
C TYR A 123 -1.71 9.04 5.10
N ARG A 124 -1.93 9.99 6.01
CA ARG A 124 -2.85 11.11 5.81
C ARG A 124 -2.20 12.18 4.93
N LYS A 125 -2.94 12.70 3.95
CA LYS A 125 -2.52 13.85 3.14
C LYS A 125 -2.48 15.13 3.96
#